data_AF-A0A8T5S7F6-F1
#
_entry.id   AF-A0A8T5S7F6-F1
#
_cell.length_a   1.000
_cell.length_b   1.000
_cell.length_c   1.000
_cell.angle_alpha   90.00
_cell.angle_beta   90.00
_cell.angle_gamma   90.00
#
_symmetry.space_group_name_H-M   'P 1'
#
loop_
_entity.id
_entity.type
_entity.pdbx_description
1 polymer ?
#
loop_
_entity_poly.entity_id
_entity_poly.type
_entity_poly.pdbx_seq_one_letter_code
_entity_poly.pdbx_strand_id
1 'polypeptide(L)'
;MKEAGFEFKDHTADVRVRSWGRTLEEAFSQTALSLMTTITPNLSKISQEIEKLIEIESEDKYALCFDFLSEFLYIFDVEELVFNKINVETIEKTNTKFKLKAVANGEKFNRNKHEIGTEVKAITYSFMEILEKKNRVEIDIVFDI
;
A
#
# COMPACT_ATOMS: atom_id res chain seq x y z
N MET A 1 10.94 -21.89 7.54
CA MET A 1 11.19 -20.64 6.79
C MET A 1 9.87 -19.89 6.74
N LYS A 2 9.83 -18.60 7.10
CA LYS A 2 8.57 -17.84 7.19
C LYS A 2 7.97 -17.59 5.79
N GLU A 3 6.64 -17.69 5.70
CA GLU A 3 5.87 -17.73 4.44
C GLU A 3 5.69 -16.37 3.73
N ALA A 4 6.05 -15.23 4.35
CA ALA A 4 6.13 -13.89 3.76
C ALA A 4 6.87 -12.90 4.71
N GLY A 5 7.27 -11.71 4.23
CA GLY A 5 7.97 -10.67 5.01
C GLY A 5 8.16 -9.34 4.23
N PHE A 6 8.96 -8.41 4.74
CA PHE A 6 9.48 -7.22 4.03
C PHE A 6 10.81 -6.79 4.69
N GLU A 7 11.63 -6.00 3.97
CA GLU A 7 12.92 -5.47 4.45
C GLU A 7 13.08 -4.01 4.00
N PHE A 8 13.46 -3.12 4.92
CA PHE A 8 13.83 -1.74 4.61
C PHE A 8 15.34 -1.64 4.36
N LYS A 9 15.76 -0.83 3.38
CA LYS A 9 17.17 -0.52 3.10
C LYS A 9 17.43 0.97 3.27
N ASP A 10 18.53 1.32 3.92
CA ASP A 10 18.95 2.71 4.16
C ASP A 10 19.22 3.47 2.86
N HIS A 11 18.47 4.55 2.62
CA HIS A 11 18.90 5.69 1.79
C HIS A 11 18.36 6.99 2.40
N THR A 12 19.22 8.02 2.40
CA THR A 12 19.18 9.19 3.27
C THR A 12 18.07 10.23 3.03
N ALA A 13 17.05 9.93 2.22
CA ALA A 13 15.91 10.83 1.99
C ALA A 13 14.62 10.13 1.56
N ASP A 14 14.63 8.83 1.28
CA ASP A 14 13.47 8.12 0.76
C ASP A 14 13.33 6.74 1.43
N VAL A 15 12.09 6.27 1.58
CA VAL A 15 11.83 4.90 2.05
C VAL A 15 11.60 4.00 0.85
N ARG A 16 12.57 3.12 0.56
CA ARG A 16 12.41 2.09 -0.48
C ARG A 16 11.78 0.84 0.12
N VAL A 17 10.72 0.36 -0.52
CA VAL A 17 10.02 -0.86 -0.13
C VAL A 17 9.97 -1.83 -1.31
N ARG A 18 10.16 -3.11 -0.99
CA ARG A 18 9.81 -4.24 -1.86
C ARG A 18 8.69 -5.05 -1.21
N SER A 19 7.55 -5.10 -1.89
CA SER A 19 6.36 -5.85 -1.49
C SER A 19 6.12 -7.03 -2.43
N TRP A 20 5.45 -8.07 -1.96
CA TRP A 20 5.22 -9.25 -2.80
C TRP A 20 4.00 -10.07 -2.42
N GLY A 21 3.49 -10.82 -3.38
CA GLY A 21 2.38 -11.76 -3.24
C GLY A 21 2.47 -12.90 -4.25
N ARG A 22 1.62 -13.91 -4.12
CA ARG A 22 1.43 -14.96 -5.12
C ARG A 22 0.68 -14.44 -6.34
N THR A 23 -0.20 -13.45 -6.12
CA THR A 23 -0.95 -12.76 -7.16
C THR A 23 -0.64 -11.26 -7.16
N LEU A 24 -1.11 -10.56 -8.20
CA LEU A 24 -0.98 -9.12 -8.31
C LEU A 24 -1.74 -8.41 -7.18
N GLU A 25 -2.94 -8.89 -6.87
CA GLU A 25 -3.80 -8.39 -5.79
C GLU A 25 -3.11 -8.50 -4.42
N GLU A 26 -2.50 -9.66 -4.14
CA GLU A 26 -1.74 -9.85 -2.91
C GLU A 26 -0.55 -8.88 -2.84
N ALA A 27 0.18 -8.68 -3.94
CA ALA A 27 1.31 -7.75 -3.97
C ALA A 27 0.88 -6.29 -3.77
N PHE A 28 -0.23 -5.86 -4.38
CA PHE A 28 -0.81 -4.53 -4.17
C PHE A 28 -1.27 -4.33 -2.72
N SER A 29 -1.93 -5.33 -2.14
CA SER A 29 -2.36 -5.33 -0.74
C SER A 29 -1.18 -5.14 0.21
N GLN A 30 -0.09 -5.89 -0.01
CA GLN A 30 1.15 -5.75 0.77
C GLN A 30 1.81 -4.38 0.57
N THR A 31 1.77 -3.84 -0.65
CA THR A 31 2.34 -2.51 -0.93
C THR A 31 1.59 -1.41 -0.18
N ALA A 32 0.25 -1.45 -0.14
CA ALA A 32 -0.53 -0.50 0.65
C ALA A 32 -0.32 -0.68 2.16
N LEU A 33 -0.20 -1.91 2.66
CA LEU A 33 0.16 -2.16 4.07
C LEU A 33 1.56 -1.65 4.41
N SER A 34 2.49 -1.68 3.47
CA SER A 34 3.83 -1.15 3.68
C SER A 34 3.84 0.38 3.82
N LEU A 35 2.96 1.08 3.08
CA LEU A 35 2.73 2.52 3.26
C LEU A 35 2.17 2.79 4.66
N MET A 36 1.13 2.05 5.08
CA MET A 36 0.56 2.18 6.43
C MET A 36 1.59 1.90 7.52
N THR A 37 2.44 0.88 7.34
CA THR A 37 3.53 0.56 8.28
C THR A 37 4.60 1.65 8.32
N THR A 38 4.86 2.32 7.19
CA THR A 38 5.80 3.44 7.14
C THR A 38 5.27 4.61 7.97
N ILE A 39 3.98 4.92 7.85
CA ILE A 39 3.31 6.01 8.58
C ILE A 39 3.10 5.67 10.08
N THR A 40 2.71 4.43 10.39
CA THR A 40 2.44 3.94 11.74
C THR A 40 2.97 2.50 11.91
N PRO A 41 4.22 2.32 12.42
CA PRO A 41 4.94 1.04 12.39
C PRO A 41 4.22 -0.13 13.09
N ASN A 42 3.43 0.16 14.13
CA ASN A 42 2.77 -0.87 14.91
C ASN A 42 1.30 -1.09 14.49
N LEU A 43 1.11 -1.74 13.33
CA LEU A 43 -0.22 -2.07 12.81
C LEU A 43 -1.09 -2.94 13.76
N SER A 44 -0.48 -3.65 14.72
CA SER A 44 -1.24 -4.47 15.68
C SER A 44 -2.05 -3.65 16.68
N LYS A 45 -1.75 -2.35 16.82
CA LYS A 45 -2.49 -1.42 17.65
C LYS A 45 -3.77 -0.90 16.97
N ILE A 46 -3.89 -1.11 15.67
CA ILE A 46 -5.03 -0.61 14.90
C ILE A 46 -6.23 -1.56 15.08
N SER A 47 -7.36 -1.02 15.50
CA SER A 47 -8.66 -1.71 15.52
C SER A 47 -9.28 -1.68 14.11
N GLN A 48 -10.15 -2.64 13.80
CA GLN A 48 -10.89 -2.73 12.52
C GLN A 48 -12.34 -2.27 12.72
N GLU A 49 -12.51 -1.00 13.09
CA GLU A 49 -13.82 -0.41 13.42
C GLU A 49 -14.47 0.28 12.23
N ILE A 50 -13.66 0.68 11.26
CA ILE A 50 -14.06 1.38 10.04
C ILE A 50 -13.66 0.52 8.85
N GLU A 51 -14.61 0.32 7.93
CA GLU A 51 -14.39 -0.30 6.63
C GLU A 51 -14.51 0.75 5.53
N LYS A 52 -13.57 0.73 4.58
CA LYS A 52 -13.55 1.56 3.38
C LYS A 52 -13.46 0.68 2.15
N LEU A 53 -14.35 0.94 1.20
CA LEU A 53 -14.31 0.37 -0.15
C LEU A 53 -13.50 1.32 -1.03
N ILE A 54 -12.52 0.78 -1.75
CA ILE A 54 -11.64 1.54 -2.64
C ILE A 54 -11.80 0.98 -4.05
N GLU A 55 -12.16 1.84 -5.00
CA GLU A 55 -12.25 1.50 -6.41
C GLU A 55 -11.39 2.48 -7.22
N ILE A 56 -10.42 1.96 -7.97
CA ILE A 56 -9.49 2.76 -8.77
C ILE A 56 -9.48 2.26 -10.21
N GLU A 57 -9.43 3.17 -11.17
CA GLU A 57 -9.34 2.87 -12.60
C GLU A 57 -8.20 3.67 -13.24
N SER A 58 -7.22 2.97 -13.82
CA SER A 58 -6.02 3.60 -14.39
C SER A 58 -5.58 2.93 -15.70
N GLU A 59 -4.72 3.59 -16.47
CA GLU A 59 -4.37 3.16 -17.84
C GLU A 59 -3.51 1.89 -17.87
N ASP A 60 -2.65 1.71 -16.88
CA ASP A 60 -1.80 0.53 -16.73
C ASP A 60 -1.58 0.17 -15.25
N LYS A 61 -0.81 -0.90 -15.00
CA LYS A 61 -0.53 -1.40 -13.63
C LYS A 61 0.32 -0.44 -12.80
N TYR A 62 1.20 0.35 -13.42
CA TYR A 62 2.03 1.32 -12.71
C TYR A 62 1.18 2.50 -12.25
N ALA A 63 0.38 3.06 -13.16
CA ALA A 63 -0.58 4.10 -12.84
C ALA A 63 -1.58 3.62 -11.77
N LEU A 64 -2.08 2.38 -11.89
CA LEU A 64 -2.98 1.78 -10.91
C LEU A 64 -2.34 1.68 -9.52
N CYS A 65 -1.06 1.28 -9.44
CA CYS A 65 -0.33 1.20 -8.18
C CYS A 65 -0.14 2.59 -7.56
N PHE A 66 0.28 3.56 -8.38
CA PHE A 66 0.45 4.95 -7.97
C PHE A 66 -0.85 5.54 -7.42
N ASP A 67 -1.94 5.45 -8.18
CA ASP A 67 -3.24 6.00 -7.81
C ASP A 67 -3.80 5.32 -6.56
N PHE A 68 -3.64 3.99 -6.46
CA PHE A 68 -4.07 3.22 -5.29
C PHE A 68 -3.36 3.64 -4.01
N LEU A 69 -2.04 3.82 -4.04
CA LEU A 69 -1.28 4.27 -2.87
C LEU A 69 -1.53 5.74 -2.54
N SER A 70 -1.74 6.57 -3.58
CA SER A 70 -2.09 7.98 -3.41
C SER A 70 -3.46 8.14 -2.73
N GLU A 71 -4.42 7.27 -3.02
CA GLU A 71 -5.71 7.23 -2.34
C GLU A 71 -5.55 6.94 -0.83
N PHE A 72 -4.70 5.98 -0.46
CA PHE A 72 -4.42 5.73 0.95
C PHE A 72 -3.74 6.91 1.65
N LEU A 73 -2.79 7.56 0.97
CA LEU A 73 -2.13 8.75 1.51
C LEU A 73 -3.13 9.88 1.71
N TYR A 74 -3.99 10.14 0.72
CA TYR A 74 -5.08 11.10 0.82
C TYR A 74 -6.04 10.78 1.99
N ILE A 75 -6.46 9.52 2.13
CA ILE A 75 -7.34 9.10 3.22
C ILE A 75 -6.67 9.36 4.58
N PHE A 76 -5.37 9.10 4.70
CA PHE A 76 -4.64 9.41 5.93
C PHE A 76 -4.56 10.93 6.18
N ASP A 77 -4.18 11.73 5.19
CA ASP A 77 -3.97 13.18 5.36
C ASP A 77 -5.27 13.95 5.61
N VAL A 78 -6.37 13.52 4.99
CA VAL A 78 -7.64 14.25 5.01
C VAL A 78 -8.63 13.66 6.01
N GLU A 79 -8.74 12.32 6.07
CA GLU A 79 -9.69 11.65 6.97
C GLU A 79 -9.05 11.19 8.29
N GLU A 80 -7.71 11.27 8.39
CA GLU A 80 -6.92 10.76 9.53
C GLU A 80 -7.20 9.27 9.79
N LEU A 81 -7.43 8.45 8.76
CA LEU A 81 -7.66 7.01 8.92
C LEU A 81 -6.37 6.22 8.67
N VAL A 82 -6.17 5.18 9.48
CA VAL A 82 -5.08 4.21 9.31
C VAL A 82 -5.63 2.79 9.26
N PHE A 83 -5.01 1.94 8.44
CA PHE A 83 -5.50 0.59 8.16
C PHE A 83 -4.45 -0.47 8.49
N ASN A 84 -4.88 -1.60 9.06
CA ASN A 84 -4.00 -2.76 9.28
C ASN A 84 -4.43 -4.00 8.51
N LYS A 85 -5.53 -3.93 7.77
CA LYS A 85 -6.00 -4.99 6.89
C LYS A 85 -6.49 -4.34 5.61
N ILE A 86 -5.77 -4.62 4.53
CA ILE A 86 -6.09 -4.16 3.19
C ILE A 86 -6.14 -5.41 2.33
N ASN A 87 -7.27 -5.62 1.67
CA ASN A 87 -7.51 -6.75 0.79
C ASN A 87 -7.94 -6.23 -0.57
N VAL A 88 -7.05 -6.33 -1.55
CA VAL A 88 -7.42 -6.14 -2.96
C VAL A 88 -8.18 -7.38 -3.41
N GLU A 89 -9.44 -7.20 -3.77
CA GLU A 89 -10.34 -8.30 -4.15
C GLU A 89 -10.14 -8.68 -5.62
N THR A 90 -10.02 -7.67 -6.49
CA THR A 90 -9.86 -7.88 -7.93
C THR A 90 -8.95 -6.83 -8.55
N ILE A 91 -8.10 -7.25 -9.49
CA ILE A 91 -7.47 -6.38 -10.48
C ILE A 91 -7.81 -6.93 -11.87
N GLU A 92 -8.68 -6.23 -12.58
CA GLU A 92 -9.16 -6.65 -13.89
C GLU A 92 -8.67 -5.73 -15.00
N LYS A 93 -8.21 -6.32 -16.09
CA LYS A 93 -7.90 -5.59 -17.32
C LYS A 93 -9.15 -5.52 -18.19
N THR A 94 -9.68 -4.32 -18.37
CA THR A 94 -10.68 -4.02 -19.40
C THR A 94 -10.01 -3.69 -20.73
N ASN A 95 -10.79 -3.46 -21.80
CA ASN A 95 -10.25 -3.22 -23.15
C ASN A 95 -9.22 -2.06 -23.22
N THR A 96 -9.34 -1.07 -22.34
CA THR A 96 -8.49 0.13 -22.38
C THR A 96 -7.77 0.44 -21.07
N LYS A 97 -8.19 -0.15 -19.94
CA LYS A 97 -7.76 0.25 -18.59
C LYS A 97 -7.76 -0.89 -17.59
N PHE A 98 -7.08 -0.72 -16.47
CA PHE A 98 -7.14 -1.59 -15.32
C PHE A 98 -8.13 -1.05 -14.28
N LYS A 99 -8.84 -1.97 -13.62
CA LYS A 99 -9.78 -1.67 -12.53
C LYS A 99 -9.38 -2.45 -11.30
N LEU A 100 -9.26 -1.77 -10.18
CA LEU A 100 -8.97 -2.35 -8.87
C LEU A 100 -10.17 -2.16 -7.95
N LYS A 101 -10.52 -3.21 -7.21
CA LYS A 101 -11.42 -3.13 -6.06
C LYS A 101 -10.73 -3.65 -4.82
N ALA A 102 -10.82 -2.91 -3.72
CA ALA A 102 -10.23 -3.29 -2.46
C ALA A 102 -11.10 -2.91 -1.26
N VAL A 103 -10.90 -3.63 -0.16
CA VAL A 103 -11.50 -3.36 1.13
C VAL A 103 -10.40 -3.10 2.14
N ALA A 104 -10.46 -1.95 2.81
CA ALA A 104 -9.53 -1.53 3.85
C ALA A 104 -10.26 -1.42 5.20
N ASN A 105 -9.69 -2.03 6.24
CA ASN A 105 -10.24 -2.06 7.59
C ASN A 105 -9.25 -1.43 8.57
N GLY A 106 -9.75 -0.53 9.41
CA GLY A 106 -8.92 0.32 10.24
C GLY A 106 -9.71 1.18 11.21
N GLU A 107 -9.12 2.29 11.62
CA GLU A 107 -9.73 3.26 12.53
C GLU A 107 -9.13 4.65 12.36
N LYS A 108 -9.65 5.62 13.11
CA LYS A 108 -9.08 6.97 13.17
C LYS A 108 -7.74 6.99 13.92
N PHE A 109 -6.75 7.64 13.34
CA PHE A 109 -5.42 7.79 13.91
C PHE A 109 -5.49 8.50 15.27
N ASN A 110 -4.80 7.92 16.27
CA ASN A 110 -4.76 8.46 17.62
C ASN A 110 -3.32 8.45 18.14
N ARG A 111 -2.75 9.64 18.35
CA ARG A 111 -1.36 9.83 18.81
C ARG A 111 -1.04 9.20 20.17
N ASN A 112 -2.05 8.91 21.00
CA ASN A 112 -1.85 8.23 22.28
C ASN A 112 -1.85 6.70 22.16
N LYS A 113 -2.41 6.17 21.06
CA LYS A 113 -2.56 4.72 20.81
C LYS A 113 -1.54 4.22 19.78
N HIS A 114 -1.29 5.02 18.74
CA HIS A 114 -0.50 4.67 17.58
C HIS A 114 0.87 5.35 17.64
N GLU A 115 1.89 4.59 17.26
CA GLU A 115 3.24 5.10 17.09
C GLU A 115 3.31 5.94 15.81
N ILE A 116 3.96 7.10 15.89
CA ILE A 116 4.23 7.94 14.72
C ILE A 116 5.51 7.39 14.08
N GLY A 117 5.39 6.88 12.86
CA GLY A 117 6.52 6.48 12.04
C GLY A 117 7.06 7.65 11.23
N THR A 118 7.27 7.39 9.95
CA THR A 118 7.77 8.37 8.99
C THR A 118 6.60 9.01 8.25
N GLU A 119 6.58 10.34 8.20
CA GLU A 119 5.66 11.09 7.34
C GLU A 119 6.02 10.82 5.88
N VAL A 120 5.05 10.34 5.09
CA VAL A 120 5.21 10.15 3.64
C VAL A 120 4.55 11.34 2.96
N LYS A 121 5.30 12.10 2.17
CA LYS A 121 4.82 13.29 1.47
C LYS A 121 4.15 12.96 0.14
N ALA A 122 4.70 11.97 -0.57
CA ALA A 122 4.21 11.61 -1.89
C ALA A 122 4.57 10.18 -2.28
N ILE A 123 3.72 9.61 -3.13
CA ILE A 123 4.03 8.41 -3.90
C ILE A 123 4.79 8.84 -5.15
N THR A 124 5.81 8.08 -5.55
CA THR A 124 6.62 8.43 -6.74
C THR A 124 6.69 7.26 -7.72
N TYR A 125 6.85 7.59 -9.01
CA TYR A 125 7.21 6.60 -10.04
C TYR A 125 8.71 6.24 -10.01
N SER A 126 9.51 6.95 -9.21
CA SER A 126 10.94 6.72 -9.13
C SER A 126 11.21 5.32 -8.60
N PHE A 127 11.96 4.52 -9.36
CA PHE A 127 12.25 3.11 -9.05
C PHE A 127 11.01 2.21 -8.89
N MET A 128 9.83 2.64 -9.36
CA MET A 128 8.65 1.79 -9.36
C MET A 128 8.84 0.64 -10.35
N GLU A 129 8.75 -0.60 -9.87
CA GLU A 129 8.92 -1.80 -10.69
C GLU A 129 7.86 -2.84 -10.31
N ILE A 130 7.15 -3.39 -11.29
CA ILE A 130 6.20 -4.50 -11.09
C ILE A 130 6.71 -5.72 -11.85
N LEU A 131 7.17 -6.73 -11.11
CA LEU A 131 7.76 -7.96 -11.65
C LEU A 131 6.82 -9.15 -11.45
N GLU A 132 6.16 -9.57 -12.53
CA GLU A 132 5.34 -10.79 -12.56
C GLU A 132 6.21 -12.00 -12.94
N LYS A 133 6.55 -12.80 -11.94
CA LYS A 133 7.24 -14.09 -12.10
C LYS A 133 6.22 -15.22 -12.03
N LYS A 134 6.61 -16.41 -12.50
CA LYS A 134 5.72 -17.58 -12.63
C LYS A 134 4.87 -17.91 -11.39
N ASN A 135 5.38 -17.67 -10.18
CA ASN A 135 4.71 -17.99 -8.91
C ASN A 135 4.70 -16.83 -7.91
N ARG A 136 5.06 -15.62 -8.34
CA ARG A 136 5.23 -14.47 -7.44
C ARG A 136 5.16 -13.17 -8.21
N VAL A 137 4.46 -12.20 -7.65
CA VAL A 137 4.51 -10.81 -8.07
C VAL A 137 5.29 -10.02 -7.03
N GLU A 138 6.23 -9.19 -7.49
CA GLU A 138 7.02 -8.29 -6.66
C GLU A 138 6.78 -6.85 -7.12
N ILE A 139 6.65 -5.93 -6.17
CA ILE A 139 6.49 -4.49 -6.42
C ILE A 139 7.57 -3.76 -5.64
N ASP A 140 8.43 -3.03 -6.35
CA ASP A 140 9.36 -2.07 -5.77
C ASP A 140 8.75 -0.68 -5.85
N ILE A 141 8.88 0.09 -4.77
CA ILE A 141 8.49 1.50 -4.75
C ILE A 141 9.39 2.30 -3.81
N VAL A 142 9.45 3.61 -4.04
CA VAL A 142 10.12 4.58 -3.21
C VAL A 142 9.10 5.64 -2.76
N PHE A 143 8.97 5.80 -1.44
CA PHE A 143 8.17 6.85 -0.82
C PHE A 143 9.05 8.08 -0.57
N ASP A 144 8.56 9.25 -0.99
CA ASP A 144 9.14 10.55 -0.67
C ASP A 144 8.68 10.93 0.75
N ILE A 145 9.62 11.29 1.63
CA ILE A 145 9.40 11.54 3.06
C ILE A 145 9.83 12.93 3.48
#